data_AF-A0A8H4EWN1-F1
#
_entry.id   AF-A0A8H4EWN1-F1
#
_cell.length_a   1.000
_cell.length_b   1.000
_cell.length_c   1.000
_cell.angle_alpha   90.00
_cell.angle_beta   90.00
_cell.angle_gamma   90.00
#
_symmetry.space_group_name_H-M   'P 1'
#
loop_
_entity.id
_entity.type
_entity.pdbx_description
1 polymer ?
#
loop_
_entity_poly.entity_id
_entity_poly.type
_entity_poly.pdbx_seq_one_letter_code
_entity_poly.pdbx_strand_id
1 'polypeptide(L)'
;MYEYQQFPSIEEFNSIVNGYLQNLSSKKRDKALVDSHRYSLILQVLKDPRNTAISTAQFRFWVKKMFRLTTTDHMEFVCHDNKPVATREDIYNILIVAHKEAHHGGRDKTSALVRKRYSWIPKELIARFVRHCPFCISRRNG
;
A
#
# COMPACT_ATOMS: atom_id res chain seq x y z
N MET A 1 21.68 3.85 -11.72
CA MET A 1 20.88 2.72 -12.26
C MET A 1 21.19 1.36 -11.62
N TYR A 2 22.27 1.18 -10.84
CA TYR A 2 22.61 -0.10 -10.18
C TYR A 2 21.82 -0.42 -8.88
N GLU A 3 21.12 0.55 -8.30
CA GLU A 3 20.48 0.37 -6.99
C GLU A 3 19.22 -0.53 -7.02
N TYR A 4 18.56 -0.68 -8.17
CA TYR A 4 17.35 -1.51 -8.27
C TYR A 4 17.64 -3.01 -8.32
N GLN A 5 18.86 -3.43 -8.65
CA GLN A 5 19.24 -4.85 -8.73
C GLN A 5 19.28 -5.55 -7.36
N GLN A 6 19.26 -4.81 -6.24
CA GLN A 6 19.27 -5.37 -4.89
C GLN A 6 17.87 -5.71 -4.36
N PHE A 7 16.81 -5.30 -5.08
CA PHE A 7 15.42 -5.48 -4.70
C PHE A 7 14.72 -6.44 -5.67
N PRO A 8 13.57 -7.03 -5.28
CA PRO A 8 12.73 -7.76 -6.22
C PRO A 8 12.37 -6.85 -7.40
N SER A 9 12.32 -7.38 -8.60
CA SER A 9 11.84 -6.62 -9.77
C SER A 9 10.37 -6.22 -9.61
N ILE A 10 9.89 -5.30 -10.44
CA ILE A 10 8.47 -4.93 -10.42
C ILE A 10 7.57 -6.12 -10.82
N GLU A 11 8.02 -6.98 -11.73
CA GLU A 11 7.33 -8.20 -12.16
C GLU A 11 7.27 -9.23 -11.02
N GLU A 12 8.37 -9.43 -10.30
CA GLU A 12 8.41 -10.28 -9.10
C GLU A 12 7.50 -9.72 -8.01
N PHE A 13 7.52 -8.40 -7.79
CA PHE A 13 6.63 -7.76 -6.85
C PHE A 13 5.15 -7.92 -7.23
N ASN A 14 4.80 -7.77 -8.51
CA ASN A 14 3.45 -8.02 -8.98
C ASN A 14 3.01 -9.47 -8.73
N SER A 15 3.91 -10.43 -8.91
CA SER A 15 3.67 -11.84 -8.58
C SER A 15 3.44 -12.04 -7.07
N ILE A 16 4.22 -11.36 -6.22
CA ILE A 16 4.03 -11.35 -4.76
C ILE A 16 2.66 -10.77 -4.38
N VAL A 17 2.25 -9.66 -5.00
CA VAL A 17 0.94 -9.02 -4.78
C VAL A 17 -0.19 -9.97 -5.19
N ASN A 18 -0.09 -10.60 -6.37
CA ASN A 18 -1.09 -11.55 -6.86
C ASN A 18 -1.22 -12.75 -5.92
N GLY A 19 -0.08 -13.33 -5.51
CA GLY A 19 -0.06 -14.42 -4.53
C GLY A 19 -0.63 -13.98 -3.17
N TYR A 20 -0.46 -12.73 -2.76
CA TYR A 20 -1.09 -12.20 -1.54
C TYR A 20 -2.61 -12.13 -1.68
N LEU A 21 -3.11 -11.57 -2.79
CA LEU A 21 -4.54 -11.39 -3.03
C LEU A 21 -5.29 -12.72 -3.23
N GLN A 22 -4.66 -13.72 -3.86
CA GLN A 22 -5.25 -15.05 -4.05
C GLN A 22 -5.50 -15.79 -2.71
N ASN A 23 -4.69 -15.50 -1.69
CA ASN A 23 -4.84 -16.09 -0.36
C ASN A 23 -5.93 -15.40 0.50
N LEU A 24 -6.60 -14.38 -0.02
CA LEU A 24 -7.68 -13.67 0.67
C LEU A 24 -9.04 -14.13 0.16
N SER A 25 -10.02 -14.19 1.07
CA SER A 25 -11.43 -14.34 0.68
C SER A 25 -11.86 -13.18 -0.22
N SER A 26 -12.86 -13.39 -1.07
CA SER A 26 -13.40 -12.37 -1.98
C SER A 26 -13.70 -11.05 -1.26
N LYS A 27 -14.34 -11.13 -0.08
CA LYS A 27 -14.65 -9.97 0.78
C LYS A 27 -13.40 -9.22 1.28
N LYS A 28 -12.32 -9.93 1.61
CA LYS A 28 -11.06 -9.31 2.07
C LYS A 28 -10.26 -8.75 0.91
N ARG A 29 -10.16 -9.49 -0.20
CA ARG A 29 -9.44 -9.10 -1.42
C ARG A 29 -9.93 -7.77 -1.97
N ASP A 30 -11.25 -7.57 -2.00
CA ASP A 30 -11.84 -6.32 -2.48
C ASP A 30 -11.46 -5.10 -1.63
N LYS A 31 -11.05 -5.25 -0.37
CA LYS A 31 -10.72 -4.09 0.49
C LYS A 31 -9.24 -4.04 0.88
N ALA A 32 -8.45 -5.00 0.43
CA ALA A 32 -7.07 -5.20 0.89
C ALA A 32 -6.12 -4.13 0.38
N LEU A 33 -6.26 -3.73 -0.88
CA LEU A 33 -5.43 -2.73 -1.55
C LEU A 33 -6.33 -1.70 -2.24
N VAL A 34 -5.85 -0.48 -2.36
CA VAL A 34 -6.55 0.59 -3.09
C VAL A 34 -5.76 0.86 -4.36
N ASP A 35 -6.33 0.57 -5.53
CA ASP A 35 -5.74 1.00 -6.80
C ASP A 35 -6.13 2.45 -7.11
N SER A 36 -5.51 3.05 -8.13
CA SER A 36 -5.78 4.43 -8.56
C SER A 36 -7.25 4.71 -8.88
N HIS A 37 -7.97 3.76 -9.48
CA HIS A 37 -9.38 3.94 -9.81
C HIS A 37 -10.23 4.04 -8.53
N ARG A 38 -10.01 3.10 -7.60
CA ARG A 38 -10.67 3.09 -6.30
C ARG A 38 -10.28 4.30 -5.46
N TYR A 39 -9.03 4.74 -5.52
CA TYR A 39 -8.59 5.96 -4.85
C TYR A 39 -9.37 7.18 -5.35
N SER A 40 -9.57 7.31 -6.66
CA SER A 40 -10.39 8.38 -7.26
C SER A 40 -11.84 8.34 -6.77
N LEU A 41 -12.46 7.16 -6.71
CA LEU A 41 -13.81 7.01 -6.16
C LEU A 41 -13.88 7.38 -4.67
N ILE A 42 -12.88 6.98 -3.87
CA ILE A 42 -12.78 7.38 -2.47
C ILE A 42 -12.71 8.91 -2.37
N LEU A 43 -11.86 9.55 -3.17
CA LEU A 43 -11.70 11.00 -3.19
C LEU A 43 -13.02 11.70 -3.55
N GLN A 44 -13.74 11.23 -4.58
CA GLN A 44 -15.03 11.81 -4.98
C GLN A 44 -16.08 11.70 -3.86
N VAL A 45 -16.18 10.55 -3.19
CA VAL A 45 -17.10 10.36 -2.05
C VAL A 45 -16.75 11.28 -0.88
N LEU A 46 -15.47 11.50 -0.61
CA LEU A 46 -15.05 12.37 0.49
C LEU A 46 -15.23 13.86 0.15
N LYS A 47 -15.09 14.25 -1.13
CA LYS A 47 -15.33 15.62 -1.60
C LYS A 47 -16.81 16.00 -1.59
N ASP A 48 -17.69 15.06 -1.93
CA ASP A 48 -19.14 15.26 -1.82
C ASP A 48 -19.82 14.09 -1.08
N PRO A 49 -19.81 14.11 0.27
CA PRO A 49 -20.36 13.03 1.10
C PRO A 49 -21.88 12.81 0.98
N ARG A 50 -22.60 13.77 0.36
CA ARG A 50 -24.06 13.74 0.16
C ARG A 50 -24.43 13.19 -1.21
N ASN A 51 -23.50 13.17 -2.16
CA ASN A 51 -23.74 12.60 -3.48
C ASN A 51 -23.96 11.08 -3.41
N THR A 52 -25.20 10.67 -3.70
CA THR A 52 -25.62 9.27 -3.69
C THR A 52 -25.42 8.57 -5.03
N ALA A 53 -25.06 9.28 -6.09
CA ALA A 53 -24.80 8.72 -7.42
C ALA A 53 -23.42 8.03 -7.52
N ILE A 54 -22.49 8.36 -6.63
CA ILE A 54 -21.16 7.74 -6.62
C ILE A 54 -21.23 6.36 -5.96
N SER A 55 -21.00 5.32 -6.77
CA SER A 55 -20.87 3.92 -6.33
C SER A 55 -22.06 3.44 -5.46
N THR A 56 -21.87 2.38 -4.67
CA THR A 56 -22.92 1.79 -3.84
C THR A 56 -23.01 2.44 -2.46
N ALA A 57 -24.18 2.34 -1.80
CA ALA A 57 -24.36 2.84 -0.43
C ALA A 57 -23.39 2.20 0.57
N GLN A 58 -23.11 0.90 0.43
CA GLN A 58 -22.14 0.18 1.26
C GLN A 58 -20.71 0.71 1.06
N PHE A 59 -20.32 0.99 -0.19
CA PHE A 59 -19.02 1.58 -0.49
C PHE A 59 -18.90 2.97 0.16
N ARG A 60 -19.89 3.85 -0.03
CA ARG A 60 -19.87 5.20 0.58
C ARG A 60 -19.81 5.16 2.10
N PHE A 61 -20.56 4.26 2.73
CA PHE A 61 -20.50 4.07 4.18
C PHE A 61 -19.09 3.64 4.62
N TRP A 62 -18.51 2.65 3.94
CA TRP A 62 -17.15 2.19 4.21
C TRP A 62 -16.12 3.30 4.02
N VAL A 63 -16.22 4.10 2.96
CA VAL A 63 -15.31 5.22 2.70
C VAL A 63 -15.33 6.23 3.84
N LYS A 64 -16.52 6.72 4.20
CA LYS A 64 -16.70 7.72 5.28
C LYS A 64 -16.25 7.19 6.64
N LYS A 65 -16.33 5.88 6.86
CA LYS A 65 -15.89 5.23 8.10
C LYS A 65 -14.37 5.07 8.17
N MET A 66 -13.71 4.73 7.05
CA MET A 66 -12.30 4.35 7.06
C MET A 66 -11.36 5.50 6.73
N PHE A 67 -11.79 6.48 5.94
CA PHE A 67 -10.92 7.49 5.35
C PHE A 67 -11.34 8.91 5.73
N ARG A 68 -10.37 9.82 5.62
CA ARG A 68 -10.57 11.27 5.71
C ARG A 68 -9.91 11.96 4.52
N LEU A 69 -10.51 13.04 4.04
CA LEU A 69 -9.85 13.95 3.10
C LEU A 69 -8.95 14.89 3.89
N THR A 70 -7.71 15.06 3.44
CA THR A 70 -6.80 16.07 3.96
C THR A 70 -6.41 16.98 2.81
N THR A 71 -6.50 18.27 3.05
CA THR A 71 -6.19 19.33 2.09
C THR A 71 -5.09 20.18 2.68
N THR A 72 -4.02 20.37 1.92
CA THR A 72 -2.98 21.36 2.16
C THR A 72 -3.07 22.43 1.07
N ASP A 73 -2.30 23.51 1.21
CA ASP A 73 -2.31 24.64 0.26
C ASP A 73 -2.01 24.24 -1.19
N HIS A 74 -1.42 23.06 -1.40
CA HIS A 74 -0.99 22.59 -2.72
C HIS A 74 -1.61 21.27 -3.14
N MET A 75 -2.14 20.46 -2.21
CA MET A 75 -2.52 19.08 -2.50
C MET A 75 -3.69 18.59 -1.66
N GLU A 76 -4.50 17.73 -2.26
CA GLU A 76 -5.53 16.95 -1.57
C GLU A 76 -5.18 15.47 -1.61
N PHE A 77 -5.29 14.79 -0.48
CA PHE A 77 -5.00 13.36 -0.39
C PHE A 77 -5.89 12.65 0.64
N VAL A 78 -6.11 11.37 0.39
CA VAL A 78 -6.90 10.48 1.24
C VAL A 78 -6.01 9.97 2.37
N CYS A 79 -6.48 10.09 3.60
CA CYS A 79 -5.80 9.63 4.80
C CYS A 79 -6.57 8.53 5.52
N HIS A 80 -5.81 7.65 6.18
CA HIS A 80 -6.28 6.74 7.22
C HIS A 80 -5.30 6.83 8.40
N ASP A 81 -5.81 6.92 9.64
CA ASP A 81 -5.00 7.11 10.85
C ASP A 81 -3.95 8.24 10.72
N ASN A 82 -4.38 9.38 10.15
CA ASN A 82 -3.57 10.59 9.92
C ASN A 82 -2.35 10.39 9.01
N LYS A 83 -2.37 9.35 8.15
CA LYS A 83 -1.31 9.07 7.17
C LYS A 83 -1.91 8.88 5.78
N PRO A 84 -1.21 9.33 4.73
CA PRO A 84 -1.65 9.12 3.35
C PRO A 84 -1.87 7.63 3.07
N VAL A 85 -2.99 7.32 2.44
CA VAL A 85 -3.33 5.98 1.93
C VAL A 85 -2.45 5.70 0.71
N ALA A 86 -1.64 4.65 0.77
CA ALA A 86 -0.85 4.24 -0.39
C ALA A 86 -1.71 3.56 -1.45
N THR A 87 -1.53 3.93 -2.71
CA THR A 87 -2.12 3.19 -3.83
C THR A 87 -1.31 1.93 -4.11
N ARG A 88 -1.93 0.90 -4.68
CA ARG A 88 -1.29 -0.36 -5.06
C ARG A 88 -0.06 -0.12 -5.94
N GLU A 89 -0.19 0.83 -6.84
CA GLU A 89 0.83 1.25 -7.81
C GLU A 89 2.05 1.88 -7.11
N ASP A 90 1.84 2.63 -6.02
CA ASP A 90 2.91 3.28 -5.26
C ASP A 90 3.63 2.33 -4.29
N ILE A 91 2.98 1.23 -3.86
CA ILE A 91 3.51 0.35 -2.81
C ILE A 91 4.92 -0.12 -3.13
N TYR A 92 5.21 -0.50 -4.38
CA TYR A 92 6.54 -0.99 -4.77
C TYR A 92 7.65 0.01 -4.40
N ASN A 93 7.49 1.26 -4.83
CA ASN A 93 8.46 2.33 -4.57
C ASN A 93 8.56 2.62 -3.06
N ILE A 94 7.42 2.64 -2.35
CA ILE A 94 7.40 2.83 -0.90
C ILE A 94 8.20 1.74 -0.19
N LEU A 95 8.07 0.47 -0.61
CA LEU A 95 8.78 -0.65 -0.01
C LEU A 95 10.28 -0.62 -0.31
N ILE A 96 10.69 -0.24 -1.52
CA ILE A 96 12.11 -0.06 -1.85
C ILE A 96 12.73 0.98 -0.92
N VAL A 97 12.12 2.17 -0.83
CA VAL A 97 12.65 3.26 0.00
C VAL A 97 12.71 2.84 1.47
N ALA A 98 11.63 2.28 2.01
CA ALA A 98 11.60 1.86 3.40
C ALA A 98 12.58 0.71 3.71
N HIS A 99 12.75 -0.25 2.79
CA HIS A 99 13.67 -1.36 2.99
C HIS A 99 15.14 -0.95 2.84
N LYS A 100 15.43 -0.02 1.93
CA LYS A 100 16.75 0.62 1.80
C LYS A 100 17.11 1.38 3.07
N GLU A 101 16.21 2.21 3.58
CA GLU A 101 16.38 2.93 4.86
C GLU A 101 16.47 1.99 6.07
N ALA A 102 15.83 0.82 6.00
CA ALA A 102 16.01 -0.21 7.02
C ALA A 102 17.41 -0.84 6.99
N HIS A 103 18.24 -0.51 6.00
CA HIS A 103 19.50 -1.17 5.66
C HIS A 103 19.32 -2.68 5.46
N HIS A 104 18.34 -3.04 4.62
CA HIS A 104 17.94 -4.43 4.42
C HIS A 104 17.52 -5.16 5.72
N GLY A 105 16.99 -4.40 6.66
CA GLY A 105 16.47 -4.94 7.92
C GLY A 105 15.23 -5.82 7.72
N GLY A 106 14.97 -6.68 8.71
CA GLY A 106 13.85 -7.62 8.68
C GLY A 106 12.46 -6.97 8.58
N ARG A 107 11.44 -7.82 8.51
CA ARG A 107 10.02 -7.44 8.37
C ARG A 107 9.60 -6.32 9.32
N ASP A 108 9.90 -6.45 10.60
CA ASP A 108 9.37 -5.55 11.62
C ASP A 108 10.02 -4.15 11.53
N LYS A 109 11.33 -4.08 11.25
CA LYS A 109 12.03 -2.81 11.01
C LYS A 109 11.50 -2.11 9.76
N THR A 110 11.37 -2.84 8.65
CA THR A 110 10.81 -2.29 7.40
C THR A 110 9.37 -1.83 7.60
N SER A 111 8.54 -2.63 8.29
CA SER A 111 7.15 -2.28 8.58
C SER A 111 7.02 -1.03 9.45
N ALA A 112 7.91 -0.82 10.43
CA ALA A 112 7.91 0.39 11.25
C ALA A 112 8.15 1.65 10.41
N LEU A 113 9.10 1.61 9.47
CA LEU A 113 9.39 2.74 8.56
C LEU A 113 8.21 3.04 7.63
N VAL A 114 7.62 2.01 7.00
CA VAL A 114 6.42 2.18 6.17
C VAL A 114 5.28 2.82 6.98
N ARG A 115 4.99 2.26 8.16
CA ARG A 115 3.89 2.73 9.02
C ARG A 115 4.14 4.11 9.63
N LYS A 116 5.37 4.63 9.60
CA LYS A 116 5.65 6.01 10.03
C LYS A 116 5.09 7.02 9.02
N ARG A 117 5.07 6.69 7.73
CA ARG A 117 4.77 7.63 6.64
C ARG A 117 3.47 7.35 5.89
N TYR A 118 3.09 6.08 5.74
CA TYR A 118 1.96 5.66 4.93
C TYR A 118 0.99 4.79 5.72
N SER A 119 -0.25 4.75 5.24
CA SER A 119 -1.28 3.82 5.69
C SER A 119 -1.71 2.90 4.54
N TRP A 120 -2.56 1.93 4.88
CA TRP A 120 -3.21 1.02 3.91
C TRP A 120 -2.27 0.05 3.17
N ILE A 121 -1.10 -0.23 3.73
CA ILE A 121 -0.16 -1.25 3.24
C ILE A 121 -0.21 -2.48 4.17
N PRO A 122 -0.68 -3.64 3.70
CA PRO A 122 -0.77 -4.85 4.53
C PRO A 122 0.60 -5.33 5.03
N LYS A 123 0.73 -5.59 6.34
CA LYS A 123 1.99 -6.08 6.95
C LYS A 123 2.50 -7.38 6.30
N GLU A 124 1.60 -8.26 5.90
CA GLU A 124 1.94 -9.51 5.20
C GLU A 124 2.57 -9.24 3.83
N LEU A 125 2.10 -8.23 3.10
CA LEU A 125 2.70 -7.84 1.83
C LEU A 125 4.14 -7.34 2.02
N ILE A 126 4.39 -6.54 3.06
CA ILE A 126 5.74 -6.10 3.45
C ILE A 126 6.62 -7.32 3.78
N ALA A 127 6.09 -8.27 4.54
CA ALA A 127 6.82 -9.48 4.92
C ALA A 127 7.24 -10.31 3.69
N ARG A 128 6.34 -10.46 2.71
CA ARG A 128 6.63 -11.18 1.47
C ARG A 128 7.67 -10.45 0.62
N PHE A 129 7.59 -9.13 0.49
CA PHE A 129 8.61 -8.35 -0.21
C PHE A 129 10.00 -8.55 0.40
N VAL A 130 10.14 -8.39 1.72
CA VAL A 130 11.43 -8.58 2.43
C VAL A 130 11.94 -10.02 2.30
N ARG A 131 11.04 -11.02 2.31
CA ARG A 131 11.43 -12.42 2.11
C ARG A 131 12.06 -12.66 0.74
N HIS A 132 11.53 -12.01 -0.30
CA HIS A 132 11.96 -12.17 -1.69
C HIS A 132 13.08 -11.20 -2.12
N CYS A 133 13.56 -10.32 -1.24
CA CYS A 133 14.68 -9.43 -1.58
C CYS A 133 15.94 -10.25 -1.93
N PRO A 134 16.48 -10.14 -3.17
CA PRO A 134 17.62 -10.94 -3.61
C PRO A 134 18.86 -10.75 -2.75
N PHE A 135 19.17 -9.50 -2.37
CA PHE A 135 20.29 -9.19 -1.48
C PHE A 135 20.13 -9.81 -0.09
N CYS A 136 18.91 -9.80 0.46
CA CYS A 136 18.67 -10.43 1.75
C CYS A 136 18.76 -11.96 1.67
N ILE A 137 18.32 -12.56 0.55
CA ILE A 137 18.39 -14.01 0.35
C ILE A 137 19.85 -14.46 0.27
N SER A 138 20.68 -13.78 -0.53
CA SER A 138 22.10 -14.15 -0.65
C SER A 138 22.82 -14.08 0.70
N ARG A 139 22.52 -13.07 1.53
CA ARG A 139 23.06 -12.94 2.89
C ARG A 139 22.55 -13.96 3.92
N ARG A 140 21.41 -14.62 3.67
CA ARG A 140 20.88 -15.67 4.56
C ARG A 140 21.45 -17.05 4.22
N ASN A 141 21.79 -17.25 2.94
CA ASN A 141 22.19 -18.55 2.41
C ASN A 141 23.72 -18.71 2.30
N GLY A 142 24.48 -17.62 2.36
CA GLY A 142 25.94 -17.62 2.50
C GLY A 142 26.35 -17.40 3.94
#